data_AF-A0A1H7QM23-F1
#
_entry.id   AF-A0A1H7QM23-F1
#
_cell.length_a   1.000
_cell.length_b   1.000
_cell.length_c   1.000
_cell.angle_alpha   90.00
_cell.angle_beta   90.00
_cell.angle_gamma   90.00
#
_symmetry.space_group_name_H-M   'P 1'
#
loop_
_entity.id
_entity.type
_entity.pdbx_description
1 polymer ?
#
loop_
_entity_poly.entity_id
_entity_poly.type
_entity_poly.pdbx_seq_one_letter_code
_entity_poly.pdbx_strand_id
1 'polypeptide(L)'
;MRTSLNKLKFLENYIENQLLPEEKLLLDARIIIDEELKDELYCQEKTYQIIRAYGRENLRAQLTRVEHELFVNPVHKKFIDKIKDFFKK
;
A
#
# COMPACT_ATOMS: atom_id res chain seq x y z
N MET A 1 -1.34 -9.76 -28.51
CA MET A 1 -0.72 -8.69 -27.69
C MET A 1 -1.82 -7.98 -26.91
N ARG A 2 -1.78 -8.00 -25.57
CA ARG A 2 -2.75 -7.26 -24.73
C ARG A 2 -2.19 -5.87 -24.41
N THR A 3 -2.23 -4.97 -25.39
CA THR A 3 -1.69 -3.59 -25.30
C THR A 3 -2.22 -2.83 -24.09
N SER A 4 -3.50 -3.04 -23.74
CA SER A 4 -4.13 -2.47 -22.55
C SER A 4 -3.48 -2.92 -21.22
N LEU A 5 -3.10 -4.19 -21.08
CA LEU A 5 -2.45 -4.68 -19.85
C LEU A 5 -1.04 -4.13 -19.68
N ASN A 6 -0.30 -3.97 -20.77
CA ASN A 6 1.03 -3.39 -20.72
C ASN A 6 0.97 -1.90 -20.35
N LYS A 7 -0.03 -1.17 -20.86
CA LYS A 7 -0.29 0.24 -20.49
C LYS A 7 -0.59 0.34 -18.99
N LEU A 8 -1.47 -0.52 -18.49
CA LEU A 8 -1.86 -0.55 -17.07
C LEU A 8 -0.64 -0.80 -16.18
N LYS A 9 0.16 -1.85 -16.48
CA LYS A 9 1.37 -2.16 -15.73
C LYS A 9 2.41 -1.03 -15.77
N PHE A 10 2.52 -0.34 -16.90
CA PHE A 10 3.45 0.79 -17.03
C PHE A 10 3.03 1.97 -16.14
N LEU A 11 1.73 2.28 -16.07
CA LEU A 11 1.19 3.30 -15.16
C LEU A 11 1.32 2.87 -13.69
N GLU A 12 1.12 1.59 -13.36
CA GLU A 12 1.37 1.06 -12.02
C GLU A 12 2.82 1.27 -11.59
N ASN A 13 3.78 0.87 -12.44
CA ASN A 13 5.20 1.05 -12.17
C ASN A 13 5.55 2.53 -12.00
N TYR A 14 4.89 3.43 -12.74
CA TYR A 14 5.06 4.87 -12.56
C TYR A 14 4.58 5.34 -11.18
N ILE A 15 3.37 4.96 -10.76
CA ILE A 15 2.80 5.30 -9.44
C ILE A 15 3.67 4.76 -8.29
N GLU A 16 4.25 3.56 -8.48
CA GLU A 16 5.12 2.92 -7.49
C GLU A 16 6.58 3.42 -7.54
N ASN A 17 6.91 4.37 -8.41
CA ASN A 17 8.28 4.87 -8.65
C ASN A 17 9.29 3.75 -9.00
N GLN A 18 8.85 2.77 -9.77
CA GLN A 18 9.67 1.63 -10.23
C GLN A 18 10.16 1.77 -11.68
N LEU A 19 9.78 2.85 -12.38
CA LEU A 19 10.28 3.12 -13.73
C LEU A 19 11.72 3.60 -13.73
N LEU A 20 12.43 3.33 -14.83
CA LEU A 20 13.73 3.94 -15.08
C LEU A 20 13.57 5.47 -15.25
N PRO A 21 14.60 6.28 -14.91
CA PRO A 21 14.52 7.73 -15.01
C PRO A 21 14.12 8.24 -16.40
N GLU A 22 14.61 7.60 -17.46
CA GLU A 22 14.31 7.95 -18.85
C GLU A 22 12.85 7.66 -19.21
N GLU A 23 12.33 6.51 -18.77
CA GLU A 23 10.94 6.11 -18.98
C GLU A 23 9.98 7.01 -18.22
N LYS A 24 10.35 7.41 -17.00
CA LYS A 24 9.60 8.35 -16.18
C LYS A 24 9.50 9.71 -16.88
N LEU A 25 10.63 10.25 -17.36
CA LEU A 25 10.66 11.54 -18.05
C LEU A 25 9.79 11.54 -19.32
N LEU A 26 9.82 10.44 -20.10
CA LEU A 26 8.98 10.30 -21.28
C LEU A 26 7.49 10.25 -20.93
N LEU A 27 7.13 9.56 -19.85
CA LEU A 27 5.75 9.48 -19.39
C LEU A 27 5.28 10.84 -18.85
N ASP A 28 6.11 11.56 -18.09
CA ASP A 28 5.83 12.92 -17.59
C ASP A 28 5.52 13.88 -18.75
N ALA A 29 6.36 13.87 -19.79
CA ALA A 29 6.14 14.66 -20.99
C ALA A 29 4.83 14.28 -21.70
N ARG A 30 4.51 12.98 -21.74
CA ARG A 30 3.30 12.49 -22.40
C ARG A 30 2.03 12.89 -21.65
N ILE A 31 2.02 12.83 -20.32
CA ILE A 31 0.87 13.22 -19.48
C ILE A 31 0.51 14.70 -19.67
N ILE A 32 1.48 15.56 -20.01
CA ILE A 32 1.24 16.98 -20.28
C ILE A 32 0.45 17.18 -21.58
N ILE A 33 0.65 16.33 -22.58
CA ILE A 33 0.11 16.48 -23.94
C ILE A 33 -1.18 15.65 -24.11
N ASP A 34 -1.26 14.50 -23.44
CA ASP A 34 -2.31 13.50 -23.57
C ASP A 34 -3.29 13.59 -22.38
N GLU A 35 -4.38 14.35 -22.55
CA GLU A 35 -5.39 14.58 -21.50
C GLU A 35 -6.09 13.29 -21.06
N GLU A 36 -6.36 12.36 -21.99
CA GLU A 36 -6.98 11.07 -21.67
C GLU A 36 -6.05 10.24 -20.77
N LEU A 37 -4.76 10.19 -21.09
CA LEU A 37 -3.76 9.50 -20.27
C LEU A 37 -3.65 10.12 -18.86
N LYS A 38 -3.75 11.44 -18.76
CA LYS A 38 -3.74 12.15 -17.48
C LYS A 38 -4.94 11.78 -16.62
N ASP A 39 -6.13 11.72 -17.21
CA ASP A 39 -7.35 11.34 -16.50
C ASP A 39 -7.33 9.87 -16.06
N GLU A 40 -6.83 8.97 -16.91
CA GLU A 40 -6.62 7.57 -16.57
C GLU A 40 -5.68 7.42 -15.36
N LEU A 41 -4.52 8.10 -15.40
CA LEU A 41 -3.56 8.10 -14.31
C LEU A 41 -4.18 8.63 -13.01
N TYR A 42 -4.90 9.75 -13.08
CA TYR A 42 -5.57 10.35 -11.93
C TYR A 42 -6.59 9.37 -11.30
N CYS A 43 -7.41 8.73 -12.13
CA CYS A 43 -8.38 7.74 -11.66
C CYS A 43 -7.68 6.57 -10.97
N GLN A 44 -6.61 6.06 -11.58
CA GLN A 44 -5.85 4.94 -11.04
C GLN A 44 -5.18 5.29 -9.70
N GLU A 45 -4.57 6.47 -9.58
CA GLU A 45 -4.02 6.98 -8.31
C GLU A 45 -5.09 7.07 -7.22
N LYS A 46 -6.27 7.61 -7.55
CA LYS A 46 -7.39 7.72 -6.61
C LYS A 46 -7.91 6.36 -6.15
N THR A 47 -8.05 5.43 -7.08
CA THR A 47 -8.44 4.05 -6.76
C THR A 47 -7.45 3.39 -5.81
N TYR A 48 -6.13 3.49 -6.06
CA TYR A 48 -5.13 2.95 -5.13
C TYR A 48 -5.14 3.65 -3.78
N GLN A 49 -5.35 4.96 -3.73
CA GLN A 49 -5.46 5.69 -2.47
C GLN A 49 -6.58 5.11 -1.60
N ILE A 50 -7.76 4.86 -2.18
CA ILE A 50 -8.92 4.31 -1.49
C ILE A 50 -8.64 2.86 -1.05
N ILE A 51 -8.14 2.01 -1.95
CA ILE A 51 -7.83 0.59 -1.64
C ILE A 51 -6.80 0.51 -0.52
N ARG A 52 -5.73 1.31 -0.58
CA ARG A 52 -4.68 1.32 0.45
C ARG A 52 -5.21 1.85 1.78
N ALA A 53 -6.09 2.84 1.78
CA ALA A 53 -6.72 3.35 3.00
C ALA A 53 -7.56 2.25 3.67
N TYR A 54 -8.45 1.63 2.93
CA TYR A 54 -9.29 0.53 3.42
C TYR A 54 -8.46 -0.66 3.90
N GLY A 55 -7.43 -1.05 3.12
CA GLY A 55 -6.53 -2.13 3.49
C GLY A 55 -5.80 -1.87 4.81
N ARG A 56 -5.34 -0.62 5.03
CA ARG A 56 -4.71 -0.22 6.30
C ARG A 56 -5.69 -0.28 7.49
N GLU A 57 -6.93 0.13 7.30
CA GLU A 57 -7.96 0.04 8.35
C GLU A 57 -8.24 -1.41 8.73
N ASN A 58 -8.40 -2.28 7.75
CA ASN A 58 -8.61 -3.71 7.99
C ASN A 58 -7.41 -4.34 8.69
N LEU A 59 -6.18 -4.02 8.25
CA LEU A 59 -4.96 -4.53 8.90
C LEU A 59 -4.86 -4.05 10.36
N ARG A 60 -5.18 -2.79 10.63
CA ARG A 60 -5.24 -2.26 12.00
C ARG A 60 -6.27 -3.00 12.84
N ALA A 61 -7.47 -3.23 12.32
CA ALA A 61 -8.50 -3.98 13.03
C ALA A 61 -8.05 -5.42 13.37
N GLN A 62 -7.34 -6.09 12.46
CA GLN A 62 -6.75 -7.41 12.71
C GLN A 62 -5.67 -7.36 13.78
N LEU A 63 -4.76 -6.39 13.70
CA LEU A 63 -3.71 -6.20 14.70
C LEU A 63 -4.28 -5.90 16.09
N THR A 64 -5.30 -5.05 16.20
CA THR A 64 -5.98 -4.77 17.48
C THR A 64 -6.67 -6.01 18.05
N ARG A 65 -7.25 -6.88 17.20
CA ARG A 65 -7.82 -8.15 17.65
C ARG A 65 -6.75 -9.08 18.21
N VAL A 66 -5.63 -9.25 17.50
CA VAL A 66 -4.50 -10.07 17.94
C VAL A 66 -3.88 -9.50 19.21
N GLU A 67 -3.70 -8.18 19.30
CA GLU A 67 -3.24 -7.50 20.50
C GLU A 67 -4.19 -7.79 21.66
N HIS A 68 -5.49 -7.65 21.48
CA HIS A 68 -6.46 -7.89 22.55
C HIS A 68 -6.44 -9.35 23.01
N GLU A 69 -6.40 -10.30 22.08
CA GLU A 69 -6.32 -11.72 22.38
C GLU A 69 -5.06 -12.05 23.18
N LEU A 70 -3.90 -11.54 22.76
CA LEU A 70 -2.65 -11.79 23.45
C LEU A 70 -2.62 -11.05 24.80
N PHE A 71 -2.86 -9.74 24.83
CA PHE A 71 -2.59 -8.87 25.97
C PHE A 71 -3.68 -8.76 27.03
N VAL A 72 -4.93 -9.06 26.69
CA VAL A 72 -6.06 -8.93 27.61
C VAL A 72 -6.55 -10.28 28.12
N ASN A 73 -6.44 -11.34 27.31
CA ASN A 73 -6.90 -12.66 27.74
C ASN A 73 -6.03 -13.21 28.88
N PRO A 74 -6.62 -13.57 30.04
CA PRO A 74 -5.86 -14.08 31.19
C PRO A 74 -5.07 -15.36 30.90
N VAL A 75 -5.41 -16.12 29.86
CA VAL A 75 -4.69 -17.33 29.42
C VAL A 75 -3.25 -17.01 28.98
N HIS A 76 -3.01 -15.83 28.39
CA HIS A 76 -1.70 -15.44 27.86
C HIS A 76 -0.88 -14.55 28.82
N LYS A 77 -1.40 -14.25 30.01
CA LYS A 77 -0.77 -13.35 31.00
C LYS A 77 0.67 -13.74 31.35
N LYS A 78 0.93 -15.04 31.61
CA LYS A 78 2.29 -15.55 31.93
C LYS A 78 3.29 -15.35 30.79
N PHE A 79 2.84 -15.42 29.54
CA PHE A 79 3.70 -15.21 28.38
C PHE A 79 4.09 -13.74 28.25
N ILE A 80 3.14 -12.84 28.51
CA ILE A 80 3.37 -11.39 28.47
C ILE A 80 4.24 -10.91 29.61
N ASP A 81 4.03 -11.43 30.81
CA ASP A 81 4.87 -11.07 31.96
C ASP A 81 6.34 -11.41 31.67
N LYS A 82 6.62 -12.57 31.06
CA LYS A 82 7.97 -12.92 30.58
C LYS A 82 8.51 -11.94 29.55
N ILE A 83 7.71 -11.56 28.54
CA ILE A 83 8.12 -10.58 27.53
C ILE A 83 8.45 -9.24 28.19
N LYS A 84 7.56 -8.73 29.05
CA LYS A 84 7.77 -7.45 29.76
C LYS A 84 9.04 -7.48 30.60
N ASP A 85 9.36 -8.61 31.24
CA ASP A 85 10.58 -8.77 32.03
C ASP A 85 11.86 -8.69 31.18
N PHE A 86 11.84 -9.10 29.90
CA PHE A 86 12.98 -8.89 29.00
C PHE A 86 13.24 -7.40 28.68
N PHE A 87 12.20 -6.58 28.66
CA PHE A 87 12.29 -5.15 28.37
C PHE A 87 12.44 -4.27 29.63
N LYS A 88 12.42 -4.86 30.83
CA LYS A 88 12.78 -4.18 32.08
C LYS A 88 14.30 -4.13 32.22
N LYS A 89 14.93 -3.19 31.53
CA LYS A 89 16.29 -2.74 31.81
C LYS A 89 16.38 -1.24 31.64
#